data_AF-Q8ELI4-F1
#
_entry.id   AF-Q8ELI4-F1
#
_cell.length_a   1.000
_cell.length_b   1.000
_cell.length_c   1.000
_cell.angle_alpha   90.00
_cell.angle_beta   90.00
_cell.angle_gamma   90.00
#
_symmetry.space_group_name_H-M   'P 1'
#
loop_
_entity.id
_entity.type
_entity.pdbx_description
1 polymer ?
#
loop_
_entity_poly.entity_id
_entity_poly.type
_entity_poly.pdbx_seq_one_letter_code
_entity_poly.pdbx_strand_id
1 'polypeptide(L)'
;MNVLQKYPHKIEIKLDSILIDRNMTQFQLHKLTGIRMATISEFINGKKGSVNFVHLVTIMAALRITDISEIISVKFDKEVEEAWKEEMSNYEGRGLTAKQQELEEEVVKTM
;
A
#
# COMPACT_ATOMS: atom_id res chain seq x y z
N MET A 1 7.58 20.08 -0.73
CA MET A 1 8.20 18.78 -0.40
C MET A 1 7.20 17.68 -0.76
N ASN A 2 7.63 16.56 -1.36
CA ASN A 2 6.70 15.47 -1.72
C ASN A 2 6.18 14.78 -0.44
N VAL A 3 4.87 14.49 -0.35
CA VAL A 3 4.25 13.80 0.80
C VAL A 3 4.95 12.49 1.13
N LEU A 4 5.40 11.74 0.12
CA LEU A 4 6.14 10.48 0.29
C LEU A 4 7.53 10.67 0.92
N GLN A 5 8.12 11.86 0.78
CA GLN A 5 9.39 12.21 1.43
C GLN A 5 9.15 12.78 2.84
N LYS A 6 7.98 13.38 3.09
CA LYS A 6 7.63 13.97 4.39
C LYS A 6 7.33 12.89 5.44
N TYR A 7 6.73 11.78 5.02
CA TYR A 7 6.34 10.70 5.93
C TYR A 7 7.07 9.41 5.56
N PRO A 8 8.20 9.10 6.21
CA PRO A 8 8.92 7.87 5.94
C PRO A 8 8.04 6.64 6.22
N HIS A 9 8.12 5.69 5.30
CA HIS A 9 7.27 4.51 5.29
C HIS A 9 7.94 3.36 4.55
N LYS A 10 7.45 2.15 4.82
CA LYS A 10 7.83 0.93 4.14
C LYS A 10 6.60 0.26 3.53
N ILE A 11 6.72 -0.13 2.27
CA ILE A 11 5.75 -0.99 1.59
C ILE A 11 6.33 -2.40 1.57
N GLU A 12 5.53 -3.37 2.00
CA GLU A 12 5.86 -4.78 1.97
C GLU A 12 4.87 -5.51 1.05
N ILE A 13 5.41 -6.27 0.09
CA ILE A 13 4.64 -7.09 -0.83
C ILE A 13 4.98 -8.55 -0.55
N LYS A 14 3.97 -9.33 -0.17
CA LYS A 14 4.10 -10.71 0.34
C LYS A 14 3.77 -11.77 -0.71
N LEU A 15 3.46 -11.35 -1.95
CA LEU A 15 2.98 -12.27 -2.98
C LEU A 15 3.96 -13.40 -3.29
N ASP A 16 5.27 -13.12 -3.30
CA ASP A 16 6.27 -14.16 -3.55
C ASP A 16 6.29 -15.22 -2.43
N SER A 17 6.28 -14.78 -1.17
CA SER A 17 6.18 -15.67 0.00
C SER A 17 4.89 -16.50 -0.03
N ILE A 18 3.75 -15.89 -0.36
CA ILE A 18 2.47 -16.60 -0.51
C ILE A 18 2.57 -17.71 -1.56
N LEU A 19 3.21 -17.44 -2.69
CA LEU A 19 3.38 -18.43 -3.75
C LEU A 19 4.30 -19.57 -3.30
N ILE A 20 5.41 -19.26 -2.63
CA ILE A 20 6.35 -20.24 -2.07
C ILE A 20 5.65 -21.14 -1.04
N ASP A 21 4.93 -20.56 -0.08
CA ASP A 21 4.24 -21.30 1.00
C ASP A 21 3.16 -22.24 0.45
N ARG A 22 2.60 -21.92 -0.72
CA ARG A 22 1.58 -22.73 -1.41
C ARG A 22 2.17 -23.67 -2.45
N ASN A 23 3.49 -23.76 -2.55
CA ASN A 23 4.20 -24.53 -3.58
C ASN A 23 3.71 -24.20 -5.00
N MET A 24 3.48 -22.90 -5.26
CA MET A 24 3.01 -22.35 -6.52
C MET A 24 4.09 -21.51 -7.19
N THR A 25 4.18 -21.61 -8.51
CA THR A 25 5.07 -20.79 -9.33
C THR A 25 4.36 -19.53 -9.83
N GLN A 26 5.12 -18.48 -10.12
CA GLN A 26 4.60 -17.29 -10.81
C GLN A 26 3.96 -17.65 -12.18
N PHE A 27 4.48 -18.67 -12.86
CA PHE A 27 3.90 -19.18 -14.11
C PHE A 27 2.50 -19.78 -13.91
N GLN A 28 2.28 -20.54 -12.84
CA GLN A 28 0.95 -21.04 -12.50
C GLN A 28 0.00 -19.88 -12.18
N LEU A 29 0.46 -18.87 -11.43
CA LEU A 29 -0.34 -17.67 -11.17
C LEU A 29 -0.71 -16.93 -12.47
N HIS A 30 0.24 -16.78 -13.40
CA HIS A 30 -0.02 -16.23 -14.73
C HIS A 30 -1.11 -17.03 -15.47
N LYS A 31 -1.06 -18.36 -15.44
CA LYS A 31 -2.08 -19.20 -16.09
C LYS A 31 -3.47 -19.07 -15.45
N LEU A 32 -3.54 -18.92 -14.13
CA LEU A 32 -4.80 -18.76 -13.40
C LEU A 32 -5.43 -17.38 -13.59
N THR A 33 -4.60 -16.34 -13.73
CA THR A 33 -5.05 -14.94 -13.73
C THR A 33 -5.10 -14.31 -15.12
N GLY A 34 -4.38 -14.87 -16.09
CA GLY A 34 -4.15 -14.24 -17.39
C GLY A 34 -3.20 -13.02 -17.34
N ILE A 35 -2.73 -12.61 -16.16
CA ILE A 35 -1.84 -11.45 -16.00
C ILE A 35 -0.46 -11.80 -16.55
N ARG A 36 0.14 -10.92 -17.35
CA ARG A 36 1.47 -11.14 -17.94
C ARG A 36 2.51 -11.47 -16.86
N MET A 37 3.38 -12.44 -17.14
CA MET A 37 4.49 -12.83 -16.25
C MET A 37 5.33 -11.63 -15.79
N ALA A 38 5.66 -10.71 -16.71
CA ALA A 38 6.41 -9.50 -16.39
C ALA A 38 5.67 -8.63 -15.36
N THR A 39 4.35 -8.52 -15.48
CA THR A 39 3.52 -7.74 -14.54
C THR A 39 3.44 -8.40 -13.16
N ILE A 40 3.35 -9.73 -13.09
CA ILE A 40 3.43 -10.47 -11.80
C ILE A 40 4.80 -10.25 -11.15
N SER A 41 5.88 -10.36 -11.93
CA SER A 41 7.24 -10.14 -11.44
C SER A 41 7.45 -8.69 -10.98
N GLU A 42 6.95 -7.71 -11.72
CA GLU A 42 6.99 -6.30 -11.33
C GLU A 42 6.22 -6.02 -10.04
N PHE A 43 5.04 -6.64 -9.88
CA PHE A 43 4.24 -6.54 -8.67
C PHE A 43 5.02 -7.10 -7.48
N ILE A 44 5.57 -8.30 -7.59
CA ILE A 44 6.36 -8.94 -6.52
C ILE A 44 7.53 -8.06 -6.09
N ASN A 45 8.24 -7.45 -7.04
CA ASN A 45 9.40 -6.63 -6.75
C ASN A 45 9.08 -5.20 -6.30
N GLY A 46 7.81 -4.77 -6.31
CA GLY A 46 7.40 -3.42 -5.91
C GLY A 46 7.93 -2.27 -6.77
N LYS A 47 8.43 -2.56 -7.99
CA LYS A 47 9.25 -1.61 -8.77
C LYS A 47 8.50 -0.41 -9.35
N LYS A 48 7.16 -0.43 -9.40
CA LYS A 48 6.36 0.60 -10.10
C LYS A 48 5.65 1.62 -9.20
N GLY A 49 5.84 1.55 -7.88
CA GLY A 49 5.22 2.50 -6.92
C GLY A 49 3.68 2.60 -7.01
N SER A 50 3.04 1.76 -7.81
CA SER A 50 1.62 1.78 -8.13
C SER A 50 1.15 0.34 -8.30
N VAL A 51 -0.05 0.07 -7.78
CA VAL A 51 -0.70 -1.23 -7.86
C VAL A 51 -2.01 -1.05 -8.59
N ASN A 52 -2.25 -1.88 -9.61
CA ASN A 52 -3.51 -1.89 -10.33
C ASN A 52 -4.52 -2.78 -9.57
N PHE A 53 -5.65 -2.19 -9.12
CA PHE A 53 -6.69 -2.92 -8.40
C PHE A 53 -7.31 -4.07 -9.19
N VAL A 54 -7.47 -3.95 -10.51
CA VAL A 54 -7.99 -5.05 -11.34
C VAL A 54 -7.06 -6.25 -11.28
N HIS A 55 -5.75 -6.04 -11.41
CA HIS A 55 -4.77 -7.12 -11.26
C HIS A 55 -4.76 -7.69 -9.84
N LEU A 56 -4.79 -6.83 -8.82
CA LEU A 56 -4.79 -7.24 -7.43
C LEU A 56 -6.02 -8.10 -7.09
N VAL A 57 -7.23 -7.65 -7.44
CA VAL A 57 -8.47 -8.41 -7.22
C VAL A 57 -8.44 -9.73 -7.98
N THR A 58 -7.89 -9.76 -9.20
CA THR A 58 -7.73 -11.00 -9.97
C THR A 58 -6.77 -11.98 -9.27
N ILE A 59 -5.66 -11.49 -8.73
CA ILE A 59 -4.71 -12.29 -7.93
C ILE A 59 -5.39 -12.80 -6.66
N MET A 60 -6.08 -11.92 -5.92
CA MET A 60 -6.82 -12.27 -4.71
C MET A 60 -7.84 -13.38 -4.99
N ALA A 61 -8.63 -13.23 -6.05
CA ALA A 61 -9.59 -14.24 -6.48
C ALA A 61 -8.89 -15.56 -6.82
N ALA A 62 -7.84 -15.54 -7.65
CA ALA A 62 -7.08 -16.74 -8.04
C ALA A 62 -6.47 -17.48 -6.84
N LEU A 63 -6.02 -16.73 -5.84
CA LEU A 63 -5.43 -17.27 -4.61
C LEU A 63 -6.45 -17.48 -3.48
N ARG A 64 -7.74 -17.21 -3.69
CA ARG A 64 -8.77 -17.32 -2.63
C ARG A 64 -8.41 -16.51 -1.37
N ILE A 65 -7.83 -15.33 -1.56
CA ILE A 65 -7.50 -14.37 -0.51
C ILE A 65 -8.64 -13.36 -0.43
N THR A 66 -9.18 -13.14 0.78
CA THR A 66 -10.29 -12.22 1.01
C THR A 66 -9.84 -10.87 1.53
N ASP A 67 -8.64 -10.78 2.10
CA ASP A 67 -8.08 -9.54 2.63
C ASP A 67 -6.81 -9.15 1.87
N ILE A 68 -6.81 -7.93 1.31
CA ILE A 68 -5.65 -7.34 0.62
C ILE A 68 -4.41 -7.27 1.52
N SER A 69 -4.60 -7.15 2.85
CA SER A 69 -3.51 -7.03 3.83
C SER A 69 -2.60 -8.26 3.89
N GLU A 70 -3.11 -9.41 3.43
CA GLU A 70 -2.31 -10.63 3.24
C GLU A 70 -1.28 -10.47 2.12
N ILE A 71 -1.57 -9.67 1.09
CA ILE A 71 -0.71 -9.49 -0.09
C ILE A 71 0.18 -8.26 0.04
N ILE A 72 -0.36 -7.15 0.55
CA ILE A 72 0.35 -5.86 0.64
C ILE A 72 0.11 -5.24 2.01
N SER A 73 1.17 -4.73 2.63
CA SER A 73 1.07 -3.87 3.80
C SER A 73 1.92 -2.62 3.66
N VAL A 74 1.41 -1.51 4.22
CA VAL A 74 2.15 -0.26 4.37
C VAL A 74 2.32 0.01 5.85
N LYS A 75 3.54 0.35 6.28
CA LYS A 75 3.88 0.73 7.65
C LYS A 75 4.62 2.05 7.62
N PHE A 76 4.15 3.01 8.41
CA PHE A 76 4.89 4.25 8.61
C PHE A 76 5.95 4.03 9.69
N ASP A 77 6.99 4.85 9.69
CA ASP A 77 7.98 4.79 10.75
C ASP A 77 7.35 5.20 12.09
N LYS A 78 7.89 4.68 13.19
CA LYS A 78 7.32 4.88 14.55
C LYS A 78 7.09 6.34 14.91
N GLU A 79 8.01 7.21 14.50
CA GLU A 79 7.93 8.66 14.75
C GLU A 79 6.67 9.26 14.11
N VAL A 80 6.32 8.81 12.90
CA VAL A 80 5.10 9.25 12.19
C VAL A 80 3.86 8.66 12.87
N GLU A 81 3.90 7.37 13.22
CA GLU A 81 2.79 6.70 13.90
C GLU A 81 2.46 7.35 15.26
N GLU A 82 3.48 7.67 16.06
CA GLU A 82 3.33 8.34 17.35
C GLU A 82 2.77 9.76 17.20
N ALA A 83 3.32 10.55 16.27
CA ALA A 83 2.86 11.91 16.01
C ALA A 83 1.38 11.96 15.58
N TRP A 84 0.95 11.05 14.70
CA TRP A 84 -0.43 10.98 14.26
C TRP A 84 -1.35 10.40 15.32
N LYS A 85 -0.87 9.48 16.17
CA LYS A 85 -1.66 8.98 17.30
C LYS A 85 -1.97 10.07 18.32
N GLU A 86 -1.01 10.93 18.62
CA GLU A 86 -1.21 12.10 19.48
C GLU A 86 -2.15 13.14 18.83
N GLU A 87 -2.00 13.37 17.53
CA GLU A 87 -2.89 14.27 16.79
C GLU A 87 -4.34 13.76 16.79
N MET A 88 -4.52 12.47 16.49
CA MET A 88 -5.84 11.83 16.43
C MET A 88 -6.48 11.60 17.80
N SER A 89 -5.71 11.57 18.89
CA SER A 89 -6.30 11.46 20.25
C SER A 89 -7.12 12.69 20.63
N ASN A 90 -6.80 13.84 20.03
CA ASN A 90 -7.51 15.10 20.20
C ASN A 90 -8.54 15.36 19.08
N TYR A 91 -8.79 14.38 18.21
CA TYR A 91 -9.70 14.56 17.07
C TYR A 91 -11.17 14.42 17.49
N GLU A 92 -11.92 15.50 17.34
CA GLU A 92 -13.34 15.57 17.73
C GLU A 92 -14.32 15.01 16.68
N GLY A 93 -13.84 14.34 15.62
CA GLY A 93 -14.69 13.76 14.59
C GLY A 93 -15.31 14.79 13.63
N ARG A 94 -14.74 15.99 13.55
CA ARG A 94 -15.24 17.08 12.70
C ARG A 94 -14.13 17.57 11.77
N GLY A 95 -14.28 17.36 10.47
CA GLY A 95 -13.38 17.92 9.45
C GLY A 95 -11.93 17.49 9.59
N LEU A 96 -11.01 18.40 9.26
CA LEU A 96 -9.56 18.23 9.38
C LEU A 96 -9.08 18.50 10.81
N THR A 97 -8.00 17.84 11.23
CA THR A 97 -7.26 18.18 12.46
C THR A 97 -6.60 19.57 12.33
N ALA A 98 -6.18 20.18 13.45
CA ALA A 98 -5.46 21.46 13.40
C ALA A 98 -4.19 21.40 12.52
N LYS A 99 -3.39 20.33 12.64
CA LYS A 99 -2.20 20.13 11.80
C LYS A 99 -2.53 19.90 10.32
N GLN A 100 -3.66 19.25 10.01
CA GLN A 100 -4.14 19.10 8.63
C GLN A 100 -4.62 20.43 8.04
N GLN A 101 -5.27 21.28 8.84
CA GLN A 101 -5.68 22.64 8.43
C GLN A 101 -4.47 23.52 8.15
N GLU A 102 -3.47 23.52 9.03
CA GLU A 102 -2.20 24.22 8.82
C GLU A 102 -1.53 23.77 7.50
N LEU A 103 -1.50 22.46 7.24
CA LEU A 103 -0.95 21.90 6.01
C LEU A 103 -1.75 22.31 4.76
N GLU A 104 -3.08 22.33 4.84
CA GLU A 104 -3.94 22.80 3.75
C GLU A 104 -3.65 24.27 3.42
N GLU A 105 -3.57 25.13 4.43
CA GLU A 105 -3.23 26.55 4.25
C GLU A 105 -1.85 26.76 3.63
N GLU A 106 -0.84 25.99 4.06
CA GLU A 106 0.50 26.03 3.48
C GLU A 106 0.48 25.65 2.00
N VAL A 107 -0.23 24.57 1.64
CA VAL A 107 -0.36 24.13 0.25
C VAL A 107 -1.04 25.20 -0.59
N VAL A 108 -2.16 25.76 -0.13
CA VAL A 108 -2.89 26.82 -0.83
C VAL A 108 -2.02 28.07 -1.05
N LYS A 109 -1.17 28.46 -0.09
CA LYS A 109 -0.24 29.60 -0.24
C LYS A 109 0.86 29.36 -1.27
N THR A 110 1.15 28.10 -1.58
CA THR A 110 2.23 27.72 -2.52
C THR A 110 1.75 27.38 -3.94
N MET A 111 0.43 27.37 -4.16
CA MET A 111 -0.23 27.23 -5.47
C MET A 111 -0.44 28.58 -6.13
#